data_AF-A0A375A833-F1
#
_entry.id   AF-A0A375A833-F1
#
_cell.length_a   1.000
_cell.length_b   1.000
_cell.length_c   1.000
_cell.angle_alpha   90.00
_cell.angle_beta   90.00
_cell.angle_gamma   90.00
#
_symmetry.space_group_name_H-M   'P 1'
#
loop_
_entity.id
_entity.type
_entity.pdbx_description
1 polymer ?
#
loop_
_entity_poly.entity_id
_entity_poly.type
_entity_poly.pdbx_seq_one_letter_code
_entity_poly.pdbx_strand_id
1 'polypeptide(L)'
;MFKYVLPLLALTLSVPSFAAKTTLMLSQKDSINYLGWSTEEGKVARQEVYRGTTANADLRERIAVLDAETRTFQDDSANSGVNYWYWVDVVSSSKEQSPSNAVTTAPQTGLLRAAQATSECKPGASFENRNVDCGGVTIGTSCPNDSDKQKPLIILKNASLKNLRISASGGADGIHCESGNCTIENVIWEDICEDAATNNGKTMTIIGGIAHNAKNGYGGKPDKVLQQNAKNSTTVVKGNFTLTGEHGKLWRSCGDCTNNGGPRFLNVDGLIVNGTIGSIAGVNRNFGDVATLKNIKIKDYKAGKPKICEEYKGVEKGQGESPKYGDEDFWNTANCKVSRSDVTKL
;
A
#
# COMPACT_ATOMS: atom_id res chain seq x y z
N MET A 1 -34.76 47.82 -44.65
CA MET A 1 -33.66 47.66 -43.67
C MET A 1 -33.92 46.40 -42.86
N PHE A 2 -33.27 45.29 -43.20
CA PHE A 2 -33.23 44.10 -42.34
C PHE A 2 -31.76 43.82 -42.03
N LYS A 3 -31.34 44.06 -40.78
CA LYS A 3 -30.00 43.73 -40.29
C LYS A 3 -30.01 42.27 -39.85
N TYR A 4 -29.32 41.41 -40.58
CA TYR A 4 -28.98 40.06 -40.12
C TYR A 4 -27.89 40.17 -39.04
N VAL A 5 -28.22 39.74 -37.84
CA VAL A 5 -27.24 39.53 -36.76
C VAL A 5 -26.93 38.04 -36.76
N LEU A 6 -25.73 37.65 -37.20
CA LEU A 6 -25.21 36.30 -37.01
C LEU A 6 -24.81 36.13 -35.53
N PRO A 7 -25.24 35.07 -34.83
CA PRO A 7 -24.75 34.78 -33.50
C PRO A 7 -23.30 34.29 -33.60
N LEU A 8 -22.40 34.96 -32.89
CA LEU A 8 -21.02 34.51 -32.71
C LEU A 8 -21.06 33.28 -31.80
N LEU A 9 -20.97 32.08 -32.38
CA LEU A 9 -20.86 30.84 -31.62
C LEU A 9 -19.47 30.81 -30.97
N ALA A 10 -19.41 31.13 -29.68
CA ALA A 10 -18.19 30.99 -28.89
C ALA A 10 -17.85 29.50 -28.82
N LEU A 11 -16.87 29.06 -29.61
CA LEU A 11 -16.30 27.72 -29.53
C LEU A 11 -15.49 27.66 -28.23
N THR A 12 -16.09 27.19 -27.15
CA THR A 12 -15.37 26.82 -25.94
C THR A 12 -14.50 25.62 -26.28
N LEU A 13 -13.22 25.85 -26.54
CA LEU A 13 -12.22 24.78 -26.55
C LEU A 13 -12.19 24.20 -25.14
N SER A 14 -12.90 23.09 -24.91
CA SER A 14 -12.68 22.27 -23.75
C SER A 14 -11.27 21.72 -23.86
N VAL A 15 -10.32 22.34 -23.15
CA VAL A 15 -9.02 21.72 -22.93
C VAL A 15 -9.32 20.36 -22.28
N PRO A 16 -8.95 19.22 -22.89
CA PRO A 16 -9.08 17.95 -22.20
C PRO A 16 -8.25 18.07 -20.93
N SER A 17 -8.94 18.09 -19.79
CA SER A 17 -8.31 17.96 -18.48
C SER A 17 -7.78 16.54 -18.42
N PHE A 18 -6.57 16.31 -18.92
CA PHE A 18 -5.87 15.07 -18.68
C PHE A 18 -5.67 14.98 -17.18
N ALA A 19 -6.47 14.13 -16.52
CA ALA A 19 -6.12 13.66 -15.18
C ALA A 19 -4.67 13.19 -15.24
N ALA A 20 -3.86 13.56 -14.24
CA ALA A 20 -2.45 13.18 -14.23
C ALA A 20 -2.37 11.64 -14.33
N LYS A 21 -1.68 11.14 -15.35
CA LYS A 21 -1.47 9.68 -15.55
C LYS A 21 -0.69 9.06 -14.38
N THR A 22 -0.02 9.88 -13.57
CA THR A 22 0.70 9.48 -12.37
C THR A 22 0.19 10.30 -11.18
N THR A 23 -0.28 9.62 -10.14
CA THR A 23 -0.76 10.26 -8.91
C THR A 23 0.23 10.01 -7.79
N LEU A 24 0.82 11.08 -7.25
CA LEU A 24 1.78 11.06 -6.16
C LEU A 24 1.11 11.45 -4.84
N MET A 25 1.45 10.72 -3.79
CA MET A 25 1.05 10.96 -2.41
C MET A 25 2.28 10.94 -1.50
N LEU A 26 2.22 11.68 -0.39
CA LEU A 26 3.29 11.77 0.61
C LEU A 26 2.75 11.43 2.00
N SER A 27 3.52 10.69 2.80
CA SER A 27 3.35 10.62 4.25
C SER A 27 4.67 10.96 4.92
N GLN A 28 4.64 11.78 5.96
CA GLN A 28 5.81 12.11 6.77
C GLN A 28 5.73 11.36 8.10
N LYS A 29 6.79 10.63 8.46
CA LYS A 29 6.93 9.91 9.74
C LYS A 29 8.38 10.00 10.19
N ASP A 30 8.62 10.33 11.46
CA ASP A 30 9.95 10.40 12.06
C ASP A 30 10.96 11.26 11.27
N SER A 31 10.51 12.42 10.76
CA SER A 31 11.28 13.32 9.87
C SER A 31 11.69 12.73 8.51
N ILE A 32 11.19 11.56 8.16
CA ILE A 32 11.39 10.92 6.86
C ILE A 32 10.15 11.18 5.98
N ASN A 33 10.38 11.55 4.73
CA ASN A 33 9.31 11.78 3.75
C ASN A 33 9.17 10.53 2.88
N TYR A 34 8.03 9.85 3.02
CA TYR A 34 7.70 8.67 2.23
C TYR A 34 6.78 9.09 1.09
N LEU A 35 7.22 8.79 -0.13
CA LEU A 35 6.47 9.00 -1.36
C LEU A 35 5.86 7.68 -1.80
N GLY A 36 4.61 7.72 -2.22
CA GLY A 36 3.92 6.60 -2.88
C GLY A 36 3.19 7.12 -4.11
N TRP A 37 3.22 6.39 -5.21
CA TRP A 37 2.49 6.79 -6.42
C TRP A 37 1.87 5.62 -7.17
N SER A 38 0.82 5.91 -7.93
CA SER A 38 0.30 5.02 -9.00
C SER A 38 0.58 5.63 -10.36
N THR A 39 0.60 4.81 -11.41
CA THR A 39 0.72 5.29 -12.79
C THR A 39 -0.02 4.41 -13.78
N GLU A 40 -0.64 5.03 -14.77
CA GLU A 40 -1.29 4.35 -15.90
C GLU A 40 -0.34 4.13 -17.09
N GLU A 41 0.94 4.52 -16.99
CA GLU A 41 1.94 4.26 -18.02
C GLU A 41 2.27 2.77 -18.08
N GLY A 42 1.89 2.12 -19.19
CA GLY A 42 2.02 0.67 -19.36
C GLY A 42 3.43 0.20 -19.76
N LYS A 43 4.32 1.09 -20.21
CA LYS A 43 5.67 0.74 -20.66
C LYS A 43 6.74 1.61 -20.00
N VAL A 44 6.73 1.66 -18.66
CA VAL A 44 7.73 2.37 -17.87
C VAL A 44 9.13 1.79 -18.13
N ALA A 45 10.10 2.67 -18.40
CA ALA A 45 11.51 2.30 -18.52
C ALA A 45 12.31 2.69 -17.28
N ARG A 46 12.00 3.85 -16.68
CA ARG A 46 12.57 4.32 -15.41
C ARG A 46 11.65 5.36 -14.78
N GLN A 47 11.92 5.69 -13.53
CA GLN A 47 11.19 6.71 -12.79
C GLN A 47 12.18 7.65 -12.11
N GLU A 48 11.91 8.94 -12.13
CA GLU A 48 12.83 9.96 -11.63
C GLU A 48 12.14 10.75 -10.50
N VAL A 49 12.73 10.75 -9.31
CA VAL A 49 12.21 11.47 -8.15
C VAL A 49 12.86 12.84 -8.07
N TYR A 50 12.04 13.86 -7.97
CA TYR A 50 12.46 15.25 -7.85
C TYR A 50 12.01 15.86 -6.54
N ARG A 51 12.83 16.77 -6.01
CA ARG A 51 12.55 17.53 -4.79
C ARG A 51 12.92 19.01 -5.00
N GLY A 52 12.12 19.91 -4.44
CA GLY A 52 12.41 21.34 -4.41
C GLY A 52 12.02 21.97 -3.07
N THR A 53 12.60 23.13 -2.74
CA THR A 53 12.23 23.94 -1.56
C THR A 53 11.11 24.94 -1.86
N THR A 54 10.60 24.93 -3.10
CA THR A 54 9.46 25.76 -3.54
C THR A 54 8.52 24.91 -4.38
N ALA A 55 7.30 25.40 -4.59
CA ALA A 55 6.31 24.76 -5.47
C ALA A 55 6.64 24.88 -6.98
N ASN A 56 7.71 25.61 -7.35
CA ASN A 56 8.08 25.80 -8.75
C ASN A 56 8.80 24.57 -9.28
N ALA A 57 8.14 23.84 -10.19
CA ALA A 57 8.69 22.64 -10.82
C ALA A 57 9.94 22.89 -11.67
N ASP A 58 10.17 24.12 -12.15
CA ASP A 58 11.39 24.46 -12.91
C ASP A 58 12.64 24.50 -12.03
N LEU A 59 12.46 24.62 -10.70
CA LEU A 59 13.55 24.68 -9.70
C LEU A 59 13.77 23.36 -8.96
N ARG A 60 13.07 22.29 -9.35
CA ARG A 60 13.20 20.98 -8.70
C ARG A 60 14.50 20.30 -9.12
N GLU A 61 15.14 19.62 -8.17
CA GLU A 61 16.37 18.85 -8.39
C GLU A 61 16.06 17.35 -8.33
N ARG A 62 16.69 16.56 -9.21
CA ARG A 62 16.52 15.11 -9.21
C ARG A 62 17.33 14.51 -8.07
N ILE A 63 16.66 13.78 -7.18
CA ILE A 63 17.28 13.13 -6.01
C ILE A 63 17.42 11.62 -6.17
N ALA A 64 16.66 11.00 -7.09
CA ALA A 64 16.79 9.57 -7.37
C ALA A 64 16.39 9.21 -8.81
N VAL A 65 16.94 8.09 -9.29
CA VAL A 65 16.48 7.38 -10.49
C VAL A 65 16.17 5.95 -10.07
N LEU A 66 14.96 5.50 -10.32
CA LEU A 66 14.41 4.23 -9.89
C LEU A 66 14.12 3.34 -11.11
N ASP A 67 13.99 2.04 -10.86
CA ASP A 67 13.53 1.04 -11.83
C ASP A 67 12.08 1.28 -12.27
N ALA A 68 11.53 0.42 -13.12
CA ALA A 68 10.19 0.57 -13.69
C ALA A 68 9.08 0.07 -12.74
N GLU A 69 9.44 -0.76 -11.76
CA GLU A 69 8.54 -1.53 -10.91
C GLU A 69 8.23 -0.83 -9.59
N THR A 70 9.18 -0.08 -9.05
CA THR A 70 9.07 0.65 -7.79
C THR A 70 7.89 1.63 -7.81
N ARG A 71 7.14 1.70 -6.70
CA ARG A 71 6.01 2.63 -6.54
C ARG A 71 6.09 3.43 -5.23
N THR A 72 7.22 3.34 -4.54
CA THR A 72 7.48 4.10 -3.31
C THR A 72 8.92 4.61 -3.27
N PHE A 73 9.16 5.68 -2.51
CA PHE A 73 10.49 6.21 -2.27
C PHE A 73 10.59 6.79 -0.86
N GLN A 74 11.74 6.61 -0.23
CA GLN A 74 12.03 7.15 1.10
C GLN A 74 13.08 8.26 0.96
N ASP A 75 12.74 9.47 1.38
CA ASP A 75 13.69 10.58 1.50
C ASP A 75 13.98 10.84 2.97
N ASP A 76 15.13 10.35 3.44
CA ASP A 76 15.71 10.60 4.75
C ASP A 76 16.81 11.69 4.74
N SER A 77 17.06 12.28 3.57
CA SER A 77 18.03 13.36 3.37
C SER A 77 17.42 14.76 3.51
N ALA A 78 16.10 14.84 3.70
CA ALA A 78 15.37 16.08 3.87
C ALA A 78 15.68 16.71 5.23
N ASN A 79 16.06 17.98 5.24
CA ASN A 79 16.35 18.70 6.48
C ASN A 79 15.09 18.88 7.31
N SER A 80 15.16 18.55 8.61
CA SER A 80 14.07 18.79 9.54
C SER A 80 13.71 20.27 9.61
N GLY A 81 12.42 20.59 9.69
CA GLY A 81 11.90 21.96 9.74
C GLY A 81 11.85 22.69 8.38
N VAL A 82 12.35 22.09 7.30
CA VAL A 82 12.22 22.63 5.94
C VAL A 82 11.05 21.96 5.24
N ASN A 83 10.20 22.76 4.60
CA ASN A 83 9.15 22.24 3.74
C ASN A 83 9.69 21.96 2.34
N TYR A 84 9.37 20.77 1.83
CA TYR A 84 9.75 20.34 0.49
C TYR A 84 8.51 20.10 -0.37
N TRP A 85 8.72 20.22 -1.68
CA TRP A 85 7.80 19.77 -2.71
C TRP A 85 8.45 18.62 -3.48
N TYR A 86 7.65 17.63 -3.84
CA TYR A 86 8.09 16.44 -4.56
C TYR A 86 7.28 16.20 -5.81
N TRP A 87 7.94 15.61 -6.80
CA TRP A 87 7.37 15.12 -8.05
C TRP A 87 8.02 13.79 -8.43
N VAL A 88 7.29 12.98 -9.18
CA VAL A 88 7.82 11.79 -9.83
C VAL A 88 7.54 11.89 -11.32
N ASP A 89 8.59 11.78 -12.12
CA ASP A 89 8.48 11.67 -13.57
C ASP A 89 8.59 10.21 -13.97
N VAL A 90 7.51 9.67 -14.53
CA VAL A 90 7.49 8.33 -15.11
C VAL A 90 7.94 8.45 -16.57
N VAL A 91 9.04 7.79 -16.91
CA VAL A 91 9.62 7.83 -18.25
C VAL A 91 9.33 6.51 -18.96
N SER A 92 8.63 6.57 -20.09
CA SER A 92 8.30 5.39 -20.88
C SER A 92 9.51 4.88 -21.70
N SER A 93 9.39 3.67 -22.24
CA SER A 93 10.33 3.11 -23.22
C SER A 93 10.43 3.92 -24.52
N SER A 94 9.40 4.69 -24.89
CA SER A 94 9.43 5.66 -26.01
C SER A 94 10.05 7.01 -25.61
N LYS A 95 10.54 7.14 -24.37
CA LYS A 95 11.10 8.36 -23.76
C LYS A 95 10.06 9.47 -23.54
N GLU A 96 8.78 9.13 -23.56
CA GLU A 96 7.71 10.05 -23.14
C GLU A 96 7.77 10.23 -21.61
N GLN A 97 7.64 11.47 -21.15
CA GLN A 97 7.61 11.80 -19.74
C GLN A 97 6.18 12.04 -19.29
N SER A 98 5.80 11.39 -18.19
CA SER A 98 4.53 11.57 -17.49
C SER A 98 4.80 12.06 -16.07
N PRO A 99 4.90 13.38 -15.86
CA PRO A 99 5.09 13.96 -14.53
C PRO A 99 3.84 13.76 -13.66
N SER A 100 4.06 13.53 -12.37
CA SER A 100 3.00 13.46 -11.36
C SER A 100 2.47 14.85 -10.98
N ASN A 101 1.40 14.88 -10.19
CA ASN A 101 1.10 16.05 -9.36
C ASN A 101 2.25 16.35 -8.38
N ALA A 102 2.32 17.61 -7.92
CA ALA A 102 3.17 17.99 -6.80
C ALA A 102 2.55 17.50 -5.48
N VAL A 103 3.40 17.10 -4.53
CA VAL A 103 3.04 16.92 -3.12
C VAL A 103 3.99 17.70 -2.24
N THR A 104 3.58 18.08 -1.03
CA THR A 104 4.41 18.86 -0.12
C THR A 104 4.26 18.42 1.32
N THR A 105 5.32 18.64 2.10
CA THR A 105 5.31 18.52 3.57
C THR A 105 4.75 19.76 4.25
N ALA A 106 4.58 20.88 3.51
CA ALA A 106 4.00 22.09 4.06
C ALA A 106 2.58 21.81 4.60
N PRO A 107 2.25 22.30 5.81
CA PRO A 107 0.89 22.22 6.32
C PRO A 107 -0.09 22.80 5.30
N GLN A 108 -1.03 21.99 4.83
CA GLN A 108 -2.00 22.46 3.85
C GLN A 108 -2.94 23.49 4.50
N THR A 109 -2.73 24.77 4.22
CA THR A 109 -3.65 25.86 4.62
C THR A 109 -4.77 26.11 3.59
N GLY A 110 -4.91 25.24 2.60
CA GLY A 110 -5.94 25.31 1.56
C GLY A 110 -5.87 24.13 0.60
N LEU A 111 -6.96 23.90 -0.14
CA LEU A 111 -7.15 22.82 -1.11
C LEU A 111 -6.06 22.84 -2.20
N LEU A 112 -4.92 22.19 -1.95
CA LEU A 112 -4.12 21.65 -3.04
C LEU A 112 -5.04 20.66 -3.74
N ARG A 113 -5.37 20.94 -5.01
CA ARG A 113 -6.28 20.13 -5.83
C ARG A 113 -5.93 18.65 -5.66
N ALA A 114 -6.68 17.94 -4.83
CA ALA A 114 -6.78 16.50 -4.97
C ALA A 114 -7.14 16.25 -6.44
N ALA A 115 -6.42 15.33 -7.09
CA ALA A 115 -6.85 14.83 -8.37
C ALA A 115 -8.34 14.47 -8.23
N GLN A 116 -9.17 14.95 -9.15
CA GLN A 116 -10.64 14.99 -9.07
C GLN A 116 -11.22 13.72 -8.40
N ALA A 117 -11.35 13.77 -7.08
CA ALA A 117 -11.61 12.58 -6.30
C ALA A 117 -13.07 12.20 -6.47
N THR A 118 -13.33 10.91 -6.72
CA THR A 118 -14.71 10.44 -6.77
C THR A 118 -15.34 10.64 -5.39
N SER A 119 -16.58 11.15 -5.33
CA SER A 119 -17.36 11.24 -4.07
C SER A 119 -17.75 9.85 -3.52
N GLU A 120 -17.34 8.80 -4.23
CA GLU A 120 -17.64 7.40 -3.94
C GLU A 120 -16.66 6.79 -2.93
N CYS A 121 -15.45 7.34 -2.81
CA CYS A 121 -14.45 6.91 -1.82
C CYS A 121 -14.83 7.43 -0.43
N LYS A 122 -15.64 6.65 0.29
CA LYS A 122 -16.11 6.94 1.64
C LYS A 122 -16.17 5.67 2.49
N PRO A 123 -16.13 5.77 3.83
CA PRO A 123 -16.19 4.60 4.69
C PRO A 123 -17.46 3.75 4.44
N GLY A 124 -17.27 2.43 4.41
CA GLY A 124 -18.31 1.44 4.12
C GLY A 124 -18.65 1.29 2.63
N ALA A 125 -17.94 1.97 1.71
CA ALA A 125 -18.19 1.81 0.29
C ALA A 125 -17.82 0.39 -0.19
N SER A 126 -18.64 -0.15 -1.09
CA SER A 126 -18.40 -1.43 -1.77
C SER A 126 -18.23 -1.19 -3.26
N PHE A 127 -17.11 -1.65 -3.82
CA PHE A 127 -16.80 -1.55 -5.24
C PHE A 127 -16.76 -2.92 -5.87
N GLU A 128 -17.48 -3.08 -6.98
CA GLU A 128 -17.65 -4.37 -7.64
C GLU A 128 -17.43 -4.25 -9.15
N ASN A 129 -16.61 -5.16 -9.71
CA ASN A 129 -16.35 -5.28 -11.15
C ASN A 129 -15.87 -3.99 -11.84
N ARG A 130 -15.11 -3.15 -11.14
CA ARG A 130 -14.59 -1.89 -11.70
C ARG A 130 -13.31 -1.41 -10.99
N ASN A 131 -12.68 -0.42 -11.59
CA ASN A 131 -11.54 0.29 -11.00
C ASN A 131 -12.01 1.64 -10.46
N VAL A 132 -11.54 2.02 -9.28
CA VAL A 132 -11.86 3.28 -8.60
C VAL A 132 -10.58 4.01 -8.25
N ASP A 133 -10.50 5.28 -8.66
CA ASP A 133 -9.46 6.21 -8.25
C ASP A 133 -10.02 7.16 -7.19
N CYS A 134 -9.40 7.19 -6.01
CA CYS A 134 -9.79 8.05 -4.92
C CYS A 134 -9.07 9.40 -4.93
N GLY A 135 -8.15 9.65 -5.87
CA GLY A 135 -7.55 10.96 -6.08
C GLY A 135 -6.73 11.49 -4.90
N GLY A 136 -6.34 10.62 -3.96
CA GLY A 136 -5.58 10.94 -2.77
C GLY A 136 -6.40 11.43 -1.57
N VAL A 137 -7.73 11.29 -1.58
CA VAL A 137 -8.57 11.69 -0.43
C VAL A 137 -8.27 10.87 0.82
N THR A 138 -8.54 11.46 1.97
CA THR A 138 -8.46 10.80 3.27
C THR A 138 -9.84 10.33 3.71
N ILE A 139 -9.96 9.05 4.07
CA ILE A 139 -11.14 8.49 4.74
C ILE A 139 -10.74 7.89 6.09
N GLY A 140 -11.73 7.68 6.95
CA GLY A 140 -11.58 6.94 8.19
C GLY A 140 -12.85 7.03 9.03
N THR A 141 -13.00 6.14 9.99
CA THR A 141 -14.11 6.16 10.95
C THR A 141 -13.58 6.30 12.37
N SER A 142 -13.19 5.19 12.98
CA SER A 142 -12.67 5.13 14.33
C SER A 142 -11.74 3.93 14.50
N CYS A 143 -10.97 3.96 15.58
CA CYS A 143 -10.15 2.84 16.01
C CYS A 143 -10.21 2.69 17.55
N PRO A 144 -11.28 2.10 18.10
CA PRO A 144 -11.35 1.77 19.52
C PRO A 144 -10.42 0.58 19.85
N ASN A 145 -9.76 0.64 21.01
CA ASN A 145 -8.79 -0.36 21.48
C ASN A 145 -9.39 -1.73 21.91
N ASP A 146 -10.70 -1.94 21.77
CA ASP A 146 -11.42 -3.09 22.36
C ASP A 146 -12.65 -3.51 21.52
N SER A 147 -12.50 -3.69 20.20
CA SER A 147 -13.62 -4.22 19.42
C SER A 147 -13.20 -5.20 18.33
N ASP A 148 -13.49 -6.48 18.54
CA ASP A 148 -13.41 -7.58 17.55
C ASP A 148 -14.47 -7.47 16.42
N LYS A 149 -14.99 -6.26 16.14
CA LYS A 149 -16.16 -6.04 15.26
C LYS A 149 -16.05 -4.77 14.41
N GLN A 150 -14.84 -4.27 14.21
CA GLN A 150 -14.68 -3.12 13.33
C GLN A 150 -15.11 -3.53 11.91
N LYS A 151 -15.66 -2.57 11.16
CA LYS A 151 -16.07 -2.81 9.78
C LYS A 151 -14.96 -2.33 8.85
N PRO A 152 -14.77 -2.99 7.69
CA PRO A 152 -13.86 -2.47 6.69
C PRO A 152 -14.30 -1.09 6.20
N LEU A 153 -13.33 -0.23 5.95
CA LEU A 153 -13.56 1.09 5.35
C LEU A 153 -13.96 0.96 3.89
N ILE A 154 -13.38 0.01 3.16
CA ILE A 154 -13.69 -0.26 1.75
C ILE A 154 -13.81 -1.76 1.54
N ILE A 155 -14.83 -2.16 0.78
CA ILE A 155 -15.04 -3.54 0.34
C ILE A 155 -14.82 -3.62 -1.17
N LEU A 156 -13.98 -4.55 -1.61
CA LEU A 156 -13.68 -4.82 -3.00
C LEU A 156 -14.21 -6.20 -3.39
N LYS A 157 -14.89 -6.27 -4.52
CA LYS A 157 -15.42 -7.50 -5.12
C LYS A 157 -15.03 -7.54 -6.59
N ASN A 158 -13.98 -8.27 -6.92
CA ASN A 158 -13.39 -8.28 -8.26
C ASN A 158 -13.12 -6.84 -8.79
N ALA A 159 -12.52 -6.00 -7.95
CA ALA A 159 -12.40 -4.56 -8.15
C ALA A 159 -11.01 -4.03 -7.77
N SER A 160 -10.62 -2.91 -8.37
CA SER A 160 -9.38 -2.22 -8.03
C SER A 160 -9.64 -0.87 -7.38
N LEU A 161 -8.80 -0.51 -6.42
CA LEU A 161 -8.80 0.77 -5.73
C LEU A 161 -7.41 1.39 -5.83
N LYS A 162 -7.32 2.68 -6.18
CA LYS A 162 -6.06 3.41 -6.16
C LYS A 162 -6.14 4.78 -5.50
N ASN A 163 -5.00 5.25 -4.99
CA ASN A 163 -4.78 6.60 -4.48
C ASN A 163 -5.69 6.96 -3.31
N LEU A 164 -5.62 6.21 -2.21
CA LEU A 164 -6.44 6.44 -1.02
C LEU A 164 -5.55 6.66 0.19
N ARG A 165 -5.93 7.59 1.08
CA ARG A 165 -5.35 7.70 2.42
C ARG A 165 -6.36 7.24 3.45
N ILE A 166 -5.92 6.41 4.39
CA ILE A 166 -6.68 6.00 5.56
C ILE A 166 -6.09 6.76 6.76
N SER A 167 -6.95 7.49 7.48
CA SER A 167 -6.54 8.34 8.61
C SER A 167 -6.03 7.52 9.80
N ALA A 168 -5.11 8.09 10.57
CA ALA A 168 -4.51 7.42 11.72
C ALA A 168 -5.56 7.01 12.77
N SER A 169 -6.45 7.94 13.13
CA SER A 169 -7.49 7.69 14.15
C SER A 169 -8.68 6.86 13.69
N GLY A 170 -8.71 6.47 12.40
CA GLY A 170 -9.90 5.96 11.74
C GLY A 170 -9.67 4.73 10.88
N GLY A 171 -8.59 3.97 11.15
CA GLY A 171 -8.18 2.82 10.35
C GLY A 171 -9.21 1.69 10.25
N ALA A 172 -10.02 1.49 11.29
CA ALA A 172 -11.00 0.41 11.40
C ALA A 172 -10.42 -0.96 10.96
N ASP A 173 -11.21 -1.79 10.28
CA ASP A 173 -10.77 -3.08 9.71
C ASP A 173 -10.22 -2.93 8.28
N GLY A 174 -9.58 -1.79 8.00
CA GLY A 174 -8.86 -1.55 6.74
C GLY A 174 -9.68 -1.73 5.46
N ILE A 175 -9.12 -2.45 4.49
CA ILE A 175 -9.73 -2.72 3.17
C ILE A 175 -9.92 -4.22 2.98
N HIS A 176 -11.13 -4.65 2.62
CA HIS A 176 -11.42 -6.05 2.37
C HIS A 176 -11.48 -6.35 0.88
N CYS A 177 -10.81 -7.42 0.44
CA CYS A 177 -11.13 -8.11 -0.79
C CYS A 177 -12.09 -9.26 -0.48
N GLU A 178 -13.39 -9.06 -0.69
CA GLU A 178 -14.44 -10.02 -0.32
C GLU A 178 -14.69 -11.09 -1.38
N SER A 179 -14.40 -10.82 -2.66
CA SER A 179 -14.56 -11.81 -3.72
C SER A 179 -13.72 -11.47 -4.95
N GLY A 180 -13.50 -12.48 -5.80
CA GLY A 180 -12.78 -12.30 -7.06
C GLY A 180 -11.32 -11.85 -6.88
N ASN A 181 -10.81 -11.10 -7.84
CA ASN A 181 -9.45 -10.54 -7.78
C ASN A 181 -9.53 -9.05 -7.45
N CYS A 182 -8.82 -8.61 -6.42
CA CYS A 182 -8.78 -7.21 -6.00
C CYS A 182 -7.37 -6.64 -6.11
N THR A 183 -7.28 -5.36 -6.46
CA THR A 183 -6.02 -4.61 -6.46
C THR A 183 -6.15 -3.40 -5.55
N ILE A 184 -5.15 -3.18 -4.70
CA ILE A 184 -5.02 -2.03 -3.81
C ILE A 184 -3.69 -1.36 -4.16
N GLU A 185 -3.76 -0.23 -4.85
CA GLU A 185 -2.59 0.46 -5.41
C GLU A 185 -2.41 1.84 -4.78
N ASN A 186 -1.19 2.18 -4.37
CA ASN A 186 -0.87 3.49 -3.80
C ASN A 186 -1.84 3.92 -2.68
N VAL A 187 -2.04 3.05 -1.70
CA VAL A 187 -2.80 3.37 -0.49
C VAL A 187 -1.84 3.68 0.65
N ILE A 188 -2.16 4.74 1.40
CA ILE A 188 -1.42 5.14 2.60
C ILE A 188 -2.29 4.87 3.82
N TRP A 189 -1.84 3.98 4.70
CA TRP A 189 -2.40 3.79 6.04
C TRP A 189 -1.56 4.60 7.03
N GLU A 190 -2.13 5.66 7.59
CA GLU A 190 -1.41 6.56 8.49
C GLU A 190 -1.18 5.97 9.89
N ASP A 191 -2.05 5.07 10.31
CA ASP A 191 -1.88 4.18 11.47
C ASP A 191 -2.85 3.00 11.30
N ILE A 192 -2.33 1.78 11.29
CA ILE A 192 -3.16 0.58 11.15
C ILE A 192 -3.90 0.35 12.47
N CYS A 193 -5.20 0.08 12.39
CA CYS A 193 -6.02 -0.23 13.54
C CYS A 193 -6.09 -1.74 13.83
N GLU A 194 -6.96 -2.48 13.13
CA GLU A 194 -7.01 -3.95 13.22
C GLU A 194 -6.03 -4.56 12.21
N ASP A 195 -6.39 -4.50 10.92
CA ASP A 195 -5.57 -4.92 9.79
C ASP A 195 -5.53 -3.80 8.72
N ALA A 196 -4.49 -3.77 7.88
CA ALA A 196 -4.47 -2.84 6.74
C ALA A 196 -5.36 -3.34 5.60
N ALA A 197 -5.25 -4.63 5.29
CA ALA A 197 -6.09 -5.27 4.27
C ALA A 197 -6.32 -6.77 4.54
N THR A 198 -7.51 -7.25 4.18
CA THR A 198 -7.96 -8.63 4.41
C THR A 198 -8.37 -9.29 3.09
N ASN A 199 -7.77 -10.43 2.77
CA ASN A 199 -8.12 -11.23 1.60
C ASN A 199 -9.09 -12.37 1.96
N ASN A 200 -10.36 -12.11 1.68
CA ASN A 200 -11.48 -13.05 1.71
C ASN A 200 -11.86 -13.53 0.29
N GLY A 201 -11.14 -13.09 -0.74
CA GLY A 201 -11.38 -13.39 -2.15
C GLY A 201 -10.42 -14.41 -2.75
N LYS A 202 -10.16 -14.29 -4.06
CA LYS A 202 -9.26 -15.19 -4.81
C LYS A 202 -7.84 -14.66 -4.85
N THR A 203 -7.64 -13.45 -5.38
CA THR A 203 -6.31 -12.82 -5.43
C THR A 203 -6.41 -11.40 -4.93
N MET A 204 -5.62 -11.03 -3.92
CA MET A 204 -5.48 -9.63 -3.47
C MET A 204 -4.08 -9.13 -3.80
N THR A 205 -3.96 -8.09 -4.61
CA THR A 205 -2.66 -7.52 -5.02
C THR A 205 -2.46 -6.15 -4.40
N ILE A 206 -1.37 -5.99 -3.64
CA ILE A 206 -0.88 -4.71 -3.12
C ILE A 206 0.21 -4.19 -4.05
N ILE A 207 0.08 -2.96 -4.53
CA ILE A 207 1.05 -2.31 -5.44
C ILE A 207 1.53 -1.00 -4.82
N GLY A 208 2.79 -0.98 -4.39
CA GLY A 208 3.34 0.16 -3.64
C GLY A 208 2.50 0.45 -2.41
N GLY A 209 2.37 1.73 -2.07
CA GLY A 209 1.67 2.17 -0.87
C GLY A 209 2.57 2.14 0.38
N ILE A 210 2.08 2.79 1.43
CA ILE A 210 2.83 2.98 2.69
C ILE A 210 1.90 2.61 3.83
N ALA A 211 2.34 1.75 4.74
CA ALA A 211 1.56 1.42 5.92
C ALA A 211 2.37 1.69 7.19
N HIS A 212 1.85 2.60 8.01
CA HIS A 212 2.41 2.93 9.31
C HIS A 212 1.66 2.19 10.41
N ASN A 213 2.38 1.81 11.46
CA ASN A 213 1.81 1.36 12.72
C ASN A 213 2.80 1.72 13.85
N ALA A 214 2.32 1.83 15.08
CA ALA A 214 3.13 2.14 16.24
C ALA A 214 2.66 1.33 17.45
N LYS A 215 3.60 0.92 18.32
CA LYS A 215 3.27 0.11 19.51
C LYS A 215 2.29 0.78 20.49
N ASN A 216 2.31 2.11 20.51
CA ASN A 216 1.40 2.94 21.31
C ASN A 216 0.48 3.79 20.42
N GLY A 217 0.27 3.35 19.18
CA GLY A 217 -0.64 3.98 18.22
C GLY A 217 -2.10 3.61 18.46
N TYR A 218 -2.93 3.89 17.47
CA TYR A 218 -4.31 3.43 17.44
C TYR A 218 -4.36 1.90 17.28
N GLY A 219 -5.35 1.22 17.88
CA GLY A 219 -5.54 -0.23 17.70
C GLY A 219 -4.71 -1.09 18.66
N GLY A 220 -3.81 -0.47 19.42
CA GLY A 220 -3.03 -1.14 20.46
C GLY A 220 -1.79 -1.82 19.90
N LYS A 221 -1.51 -3.06 20.34
CA LYS A 221 -0.30 -3.76 19.96
C LYS A 221 -0.37 -4.19 18.49
N PRO A 222 0.61 -3.83 17.63
CA PRO A 222 0.62 -4.24 16.23
C PRO A 222 0.55 -5.77 16.07
N ASP A 223 -0.42 -6.28 15.30
CA ASP A 223 -0.55 -7.70 15.00
C ASP A 223 -0.21 -8.04 13.54
N LYS A 224 -1.09 -7.75 12.59
CA LYS A 224 -0.91 -8.16 11.19
C LYS A 224 -1.29 -7.05 10.22
N VAL A 225 -0.47 -6.84 9.19
CA VAL A 225 -0.76 -5.84 8.15
C VAL A 225 -1.75 -6.44 7.14
N LEU A 226 -1.47 -7.66 6.68
CA LEU A 226 -2.24 -8.37 5.66
C LEU A 226 -2.80 -9.68 6.23
N GLN A 227 -4.12 -9.76 6.33
CA GLN A 227 -4.83 -10.96 6.74
C GLN A 227 -5.28 -11.76 5.51
N GLN A 228 -5.28 -13.10 5.59
CA GLN A 228 -5.83 -13.95 4.54
C GLN A 228 -6.64 -15.11 5.11
N ASN A 229 -7.95 -15.08 4.85
CA ASN A 229 -8.90 -16.04 5.38
C ASN A 229 -9.35 -17.05 4.32
N ALA A 230 -9.53 -16.60 3.08
CA ALA A 230 -10.01 -17.46 2.00
C ALA A 230 -9.05 -18.61 1.70
N LYS A 231 -9.58 -19.79 1.37
CA LYS A 231 -8.79 -20.94 0.90
C LYS A 231 -8.58 -20.84 -0.61
N ASN A 232 -7.58 -21.54 -1.16
CA ASN A 232 -7.21 -21.47 -2.58
C ASN A 232 -7.02 -20.03 -3.08
N SER A 233 -6.45 -19.18 -2.23
CA SER A 233 -6.33 -17.74 -2.45
C SER A 233 -4.86 -17.32 -2.44
N THR A 234 -4.56 -16.19 -3.06
CA THR A 234 -3.21 -15.61 -3.12
C THR A 234 -3.23 -14.14 -2.72
N THR A 235 -2.33 -13.73 -1.83
CA THR A 235 -1.98 -12.32 -1.67
C THR A 235 -0.67 -12.04 -2.39
N VAL A 236 -0.63 -10.98 -3.19
CA VAL A 236 0.56 -10.54 -3.94
C VAL A 236 0.98 -9.18 -3.42
N VAL A 237 2.27 -8.98 -3.12
CA VAL A 237 2.83 -7.70 -2.70
C VAL A 237 3.97 -7.33 -3.64
N LYS A 238 3.89 -6.15 -4.26
CA LYS A 238 4.91 -5.68 -5.18
C LYS A 238 5.04 -4.16 -5.18
N GLY A 239 6.00 -3.65 -5.94
CA GLY A 239 6.20 -2.22 -6.14
C GLY A 239 6.80 -1.53 -4.91
N ASN A 240 7.58 -2.27 -4.12
CA ASN A 240 8.16 -1.81 -2.86
C ASN A 240 7.08 -1.26 -1.91
N PHE A 241 6.06 -2.06 -1.58
CA PHE A 241 5.17 -1.71 -0.48
C PHE A 241 6.01 -1.46 0.78
N THR A 242 5.77 -0.34 1.45
CA THR A 242 6.66 0.14 2.51
C THR A 242 5.96 0.15 3.86
N LEU A 243 6.50 -0.61 4.81
CA LEU A 243 6.11 -0.56 6.22
C LEU A 243 6.99 0.43 6.98
N THR A 244 6.37 1.26 7.82
CA THR A 244 7.06 2.25 8.67
C THR A 244 6.63 2.12 10.12
N GLY A 245 7.50 2.44 11.07
CA GLY A 245 7.19 2.35 12.51
C GLY A 245 7.39 0.93 13.08
N GLU A 246 6.43 0.43 13.84
CA GLU A 246 6.50 -0.85 14.55
C GLU A 246 5.35 -1.76 14.14
N HIS A 247 5.67 -2.98 13.67
CA HIS A 247 4.68 -3.94 13.13
C HIS A 247 4.76 -5.30 13.83
N GLY A 248 3.67 -6.05 13.82
CA GLY A 248 3.67 -7.45 14.27
C GLY A 248 4.13 -8.38 13.15
N LYS A 249 3.32 -8.53 12.11
CA LYS A 249 3.56 -9.39 10.95
C LYS A 249 3.14 -8.69 9.67
N LEU A 250 3.89 -8.86 8.59
CA LEU A 250 3.40 -8.36 7.29
C LEU A 250 2.17 -9.16 6.87
N TRP A 251 2.23 -10.49 6.90
CA TRP A 251 1.16 -11.34 6.41
C TRP A 251 0.95 -12.58 7.27
N ARG A 252 -0.32 -12.95 7.46
CA ARG A 252 -0.70 -14.18 8.16
C ARG A 252 -1.85 -14.90 7.44
N SER A 253 -1.61 -16.16 7.06
CA SER A 253 -2.69 -17.11 6.77
C SER A 253 -3.48 -17.37 8.05
N CYS A 254 -4.81 -17.30 8.04
CA CYS A 254 -5.58 -17.45 9.26
C CYS A 254 -5.28 -18.75 10.03
N GLY A 255 -4.88 -18.65 11.30
CA GLY A 255 -4.40 -19.77 12.11
C GLY A 255 -5.51 -20.63 12.70
N ASP A 256 -6.66 -20.03 13.00
CA ASP A 256 -7.74 -20.61 13.79
C ASP A 256 -9.13 -20.15 13.33
N CYS A 257 -9.29 -19.84 12.03
CA CYS A 257 -10.57 -19.43 11.47
C CYS A 257 -11.62 -20.55 11.55
N THR A 258 -12.90 -20.15 11.53
CA THR A 258 -14.00 -21.10 11.33
C THR A 258 -13.90 -21.73 9.95
N ASN A 259 -14.13 -23.04 9.88
CA ASN A 259 -13.86 -23.88 8.71
C ASN A 259 -12.46 -23.64 8.18
N ASN A 260 -11.43 -23.74 9.02
CA ASN A 260 -10.07 -23.43 8.61
C ASN A 260 -9.58 -24.40 7.51
N GLY A 261 -8.48 -24.04 6.87
CA GLY A 261 -7.87 -24.83 5.81
C GLY A 261 -7.00 -23.98 4.91
N GLY A 262 -6.65 -24.55 3.77
CA GLY A 262 -5.86 -23.90 2.74
C GLY A 262 -6.00 -24.66 1.42
N PRO A 263 -5.01 -24.54 0.52
CA PRO A 263 -3.80 -23.72 0.66
C PRO A 263 -4.09 -22.21 0.59
N ARG A 264 -3.29 -21.42 1.28
CA ARG A 264 -3.21 -19.96 1.15
C ARG A 264 -1.80 -19.56 0.72
N PHE A 265 -1.73 -18.71 -0.30
CA PHE A 265 -0.46 -18.33 -0.92
C PHE A 265 -0.13 -16.86 -0.65
N LEU A 266 1.16 -16.59 -0.46
CA LEU A 266 1.73 -15.25 -0.43
C LEU A 266 2.84 -15.16 -1.47
N ASN A 267 2.81 -14.14 -2.32
CA ASN A 267 3.90 -13.83 -3.26
C ASN A 267 4.37 -12.39 -3.02
N VAL A 268 5.59 -12.22 -2.53
CA VAL A 268 6.22 -10.92 -2.33
C VAL A 268 7.36 -10.76 -3.33
N ASP A 269 7.35 -9.64 -4.04
CA ASP A 269 8.45 -9.21 -4.91
C ASP A 269 8.58 -7.68 -4.83
N GLY A 270 9.39 -7.21 -3.89
CA GLY A 270 9.55 -5.79 -3.57
C GLY A 270 8.76 -5.39 -2.33
N LEU A 271 9.44 -5.42 -1.18
CA LEU A 271 8.95 -4.98 0.13
C LEU A 271 10.05 -4.20 0.83
N ILE A 272 9.69 -3.08 1.46
CA ILE A 272 10.57 -2.30 2.33
C ILE A 272 9.97 -2.29 3.74
N VAL A 273 10.78 -2.60 4.75
CA VAL A 273 10.42 -2.44 6.16
C VAL A 273 11.38 -1.41 6.76
N ASN A 274 10.97 -0.14 6.77
CA ASN A 274 11.71 0.92 7.45
C ASN A 274 11.21 1.11 8.88
N GLY A 275 11.51 0.12 9.72
CA GLY A 275 10.95 0.03 11.06
C GLY A 275 11.30 -1.29 11.73
N THR A 276 10.57 -1.63 12.78
CA THR A 276 10.65 -2.96 13.41
C THR A 276 9.45 -3.81 13.00
N ILE A 277 9.67 -5.11 12.91
CA ILE A 277 8.61 -6.09 12.66
C ILE A 277 8.91 -7.39 13.41
N GLY A 278 7.89 -8.12 13.85
CA GLY A 278 8.07 -9.44 14.46
C GLY A 278 8.46 -10.51 13.45
N SER A 279 7.65 -10.66 12.40
CA SER A 279 7.96 -11.56 11.27
C SER A 279 7.36 -11.10 9.93
N ILE A 280 7.85 -11.62 8.80
CA ILE A 280 7.28 -11.28 7.48
C ILE A 280 6.06 -12.16 7.17
N ALA A 281 6.20 -13.48 7.19
CA ALA A 281 5.11 -14.38 6.80
C ALA A 281 4.86 -15.50 7.82
N GLY A 282 3.59 -15.76 8.13
CA GLY A 282 3.15 -16.93 8.90
C GLY A 282 2.28 -17.88 8.08
N VAL A 283 2.82 -19.04 7.68
CA VAL A 283 2.14 -20.06 6.85
C VAL A 283 1.62 -21.23 7.70
N ASN A 284 0.47 -21.82 7.32
CA ASN A 284 0.02 -23.07 7.94
C ASN A 284 0.52 -24.28 7.14
N ARG A 285 1.60 -24.93 7.60
CA ARG A 285 2.26 -26.03 6.87
C ARG A 285 1.31 -27.17 6.52
N ASN A 286 0.47 -27.57 7.49
CA ASN A 286 -0.49 -28.67 7.36
C ASN A 286 -1.63 -28.38 6.39
N PHE A 287 -1.83 -27.13 5.98
CA PHE A 287 -2.82 -26.74 4.98
C PHE A 287 -2.24 -26.49 3.59
N GLY A 288 -0.94 -26.74 3.41
CA GLY A 288 -0.26 -26.60 2.11
C GLY A 288 0.01 -25.14 1.72
N ASP A 289 -0.01 -24.22 2.67
CA ASP A 289 0.26 -22.81 2.44
C ASP A 289 1.68 -22.59 1.91
N VAL A 290 1.88 -21.64 0.99
CA VAL A 290 3.22 -21.32 0.48
C VAL A 290 3.43 -19.81 0.43
N ALA A 291 4.49 -19.35 1.10
CA ALA A 291 5.00 -18.00 0.97
C ALA A 291 6.23 -18.01 0.06
N THR A 292 6.15 -17.31 -1.08
CA THR A 292 7.26 -17.04 -1.98
C THR A 292 7.70 -15.60 -1.79
N LEU A 293 8.93 -15.39 -1.32
CA LEU A 293 9.39 -14.08 -0.87
C LEU A 293 10.67 -13.68 -1.60
N LYS A 294 10.66 -12.52 -2.26
CA LYS A 294 11.77 -11.96 -3.03
C LYS A 294 11.90 -10.46 -2.80
N ASN A 295 13.12 -9.96 -3.00
CA ASN A 295 13.42 -8.53 -3.02
C ASN A 295 12.90 -7.79 -1.77
N ILE A 296 13.23 -8.33 -0.60
CA ILE A 296 12.86 -7.76 0.69
C ILE A 296 14.03 -6.94 1.24
N LYS A 297 13.74 -5.70 1.66
CA LYS A 297 14.70 -4.82 2.34
C LYS A 297 14.18 -4.47 3.73
N ILE A 298 14.98 -4.70 4.76
CA ILE A 298 14.58 -4.45 6.16
C ILE A 298 15.63 -3.59 6.85
N LYS A 299 15.17 -2.53 7.53
CA LYS A 299 16.03 -1.67 8.35
C LYS A 299 16.78 -2.51 9.38
N ASP A 300 18.10 -2.34 9.40
CA ASP A 300 19.01 -3.03 10.32
C ASP A 300 18.88 -4.57 10.33
N TYR A 301 18.50 -5.15 9.18
CA TYR A 301 18.38 -6.59 9.02
C TYR A 301 19.63 -7.35 9.49
N LYS A 302 19.40 -8.39 10.30
CA LYS A 302 20.38 -9.42 10.62
C LYS A 302 19.66 -10.76 10.53
N ALA A 303 20.35 -11.82 10.12
CA ALA A 303 19.74 -13.14 10.02
C ALA A 303 19.03 -13.52 11.34
N GLY A 304 17.75 -13.88 11.25
CA GLY A 304 16.89 -14.21 12.39
C GLY A 304 16.29 -13.01 13.15
N LYS A 305 16.59 -11.76 12.76
CA LYS A 305 15.99 -10.53 13.31
C LYS A 305 15.64 -9.54 12.19
N PRO A 306 14.35 -9.42 11.80
CA PRO A 306 13.20 -10.25 12.24
C PRO A 306 13.25 -11.68 11.69
N LYS A 307 12.28 -12.50 12.08
CA LYS A 307 12.00 -13.77 11.39
C LYS A 307 11.38 -13.48 10.02
N ILE A 308 11.74 -14.23 9.00
CA ILE A 308 11.24 -13.99 7.64
C ILE A 308 10.04 -14.89 7.35
N CYS A 309 10.18 -16.21 7.53
CA CYS A 309 9.06 -17.13 7.31
C CYS A 309 8.93 -18.09 8.48
N GLU A 310 7.76 -18.05 9.12
CA GLU A 310 7.42 -18.90 10.25
C GLU A 310 6.36 -19.92 9.82
N GLU A 311 6.59 -21.21 10.13
CA GLU A 311 5.63 -22.27 9.88
C GLU A 311 4.79 -22.54 11.15
N TYR A 312 3.47 -22.62 10.96
CA TYR A 312 2.47 -22.88 12.00
C TYR A 312 1.64 -24.12 11.66
N LYS A 313 1.10 -24.79 12.67
CA LYS A 313 0.00 -25.73 12.49
C LYS A 313 -1.32 -24.97 12.55
N GLY A 314 -2.00 -24.84 11.43
CA GLY A 314 -3.35 -24.30 11.38
C GLY A 314 -4.35 -25.25 12.05
N VAL A 315 -5.30 -24.69 12.79
CA VAL A 315 -6.32 -25.41 13.56
C VAL A 315 -7.71 -24.90 13.23
N GLU A 316 -8.73 -25.68 13.56
CA GLU A 316 -10.13 -25.25 13.45
C GLU A 316 -10.48 -24.34 14.64
N LYS A 317 -11.35 -23.33 14.43
CA LYS A 317 -11.75 -22.42 15.51
C LYS A 317 -12.29 -23.18 16.72
N GLY A 318 -11.81 -22.82 17.90
CA GLY A 318 -12.21 -23.45 19.16
C GLY A 318 -11.52 -24.78 19.46
N GLN A 319 -10.62 -25.27 18.59
CA GLN A 319 -9.83 -26.50 18.81
C GLN A 319 -8.42 -26.20 19.37
N GLY A 320 -8.28 -25.11 20.11
CA GLY A 320 -7.01 -24.60 20.64
C GLY A 320 -6.39 -23.50 19.77
N GLU A 321 -5.21 -23.03 20.18
CA GLU A 321 -4.45 -22.03 19.43
C GLU A 321 -3.68 -22.69 18.28
N SER A 322 -3.29 -21.91 17.26
CA SER A 322 -2.43 -22.35 16.17
C SER A 322 -0.96 -22.30 16.61
N PRO A 323 -0.32 -23.45 16.96
CA PRO A 323 1.04 -23.42 17.47
C PRO A 323 2.05 -23.22 16.32
N LYS A 324 3.18 -22.60 16.64
CA LYS A 324 4.37 -22.61 15.78
C LYS A 324 4.98 -24.02 15.73
N TYR A 325 5.55 -24.41 14.60
CA TYR A 325 6.36 -25.64 14.50
C TYR A 325 7.72 -25.52 15.22
N GLY A 326 8.16 -24.31 15.51
CA GLY A 326 9.36 -23.99 16.28
C GLY A 326 9.54 -22.47 16.37
N ASP A 327 10.53 -22.02 17.14
CA ASP A 327 10.91 -20.60 17.21
C ASP A 327 12.05 -20.24 16.25
N GLU A 328 12.18 -21.03 15.17
CA GLU A 328 13.19 -20.87 14.13
C GLU A 328 12.65 -20.12 12.92
N ASP A 329 13.58 -19.64 12.08
CA ASP A 329 13.25 -19.01 10.80
C ASP A 329 13.39 -20.06 9.70
N PHE A 330 12.36 -20.28 8.89
CA PHE A 330 12.33 -21.34 7.88
C PHE A 330 12.77 -20.80 6.51
N TRP A 331 13.70 -21.51 5.87
CA TRP A 331 14.30 -21.12 4.60
C TRP A 331 14.29 -22.29 3.61
N ASN A 332 13.96 -22.02 2.36
CA ASN A 332 13.94 -23.00 1.26
C ASN A 332 13.15 -24.29 1.59
N THR A 333 12.05 -24.19 2.32
CA THR A 333 11.14 -25.32 2.57
C THR A 333 10.04 -25.37 1.50
N ALA A 334 9.20 -26.39 1.54
CA ALA A 334 8.03 -26.46 0.65
C ALA A 334 7.05 -25.28 0.86
N ASN A 335 6.94 -24.80 2.10
CA ASN A 335 5.98 -23.77 2.51
C ASN A 335 6.63 -22.38 2.62
N CYS A 336 7.95 -22.30 2.84
CA CYS A 336 8.74 -21.07 2.89
C CYS A 336 9.74 -21.04 1.73
N LYS A 337 9.27 -20.56 0.58
CA LYS A 337 10.07 -20.36 -0.63
C LYS A 337 10.80 -19.02 -0.57
N VAL A 338 11.81 -18.98 0.27
CA VAL A 338 12.67 -17.83 0.49
C VAL A 338 14.10 -18.27 0.75
N SER A 339 15.05 -17.61 0.12
CA SER A 339 16.48 -17.78 0.33
C SER A 339 17.07 -16.57 1.05
N ARG A 340 18.23 -16.73 1.70
CA ARG A 340 18.87 -15.60 2.42
C ARG A 340 19.25 -14.44 1.49
N SER A 341 19.49 -14.70 0.21
CA SER A 341 19.76 -13.66 -0.79
C SER A 341 18.52 -12.84 -1.17
N ASP A 342 17.32 -13.32 -0.88
CA ASP A 342 16.07 -12.60 -1.13
C ASP A 342 15.81 -11.48 -0.11
N VAL A 343 16.59 -11.45 0.99
CA VAL A 343 16.42 -10.51 2.10
C VAL A 343 17.73 -9.78 2.36
N THR A 344 17.66 -8.45 2.33
CA THR A 344 18.82 -7.58 2.50
C THR A 344 18.55 -6.51 3.55
N LYS A 345 19.62 -5.96 4.12
CA LYS A 345 19.53 -4.74 4.92
C LYS A 345 19.10 -3.60 3.98
N LEU A 346 18.14 -2.79 4.42
CA LEU A 346 17.69 -1.58 3.73
C LEU A 346 18.84 -0.59 3.53
#